data_AF-A0A6C0TY29-F1
#
_entry.id   AF-A0A6C0TY29-F1
#
_cell.length_a   1.000
_cell.length_b   1.000
_cell.length_c   1.000
_cell.angle_alpha   90.00
_cell.angle_beta   90.00
_cell.angle_gamma   90.00
#
_symmetry.space_group_name_H-M   'P 1'
#
loop_
_entity.id
_entity.type
_entity.pdbx_description
1 polymer ?
#
loop_
_entity_poly.entity_id
_entity_poly.type
_entity_poly.pdbx_seq_one_letter_code
_entity_poly.pdbx_strand_id
1 'polypeptide(L)'
;MTHSRPDIQDLYRLAGQLERDQQEPVAALRERDRAIALDCGSAAVLPRLLCWLDAVAPPATVVSKSLSEASAALLARLLALASGFAAMAGFLLGSERALVNVFLFLALFVFSQLLLCLLAALLMWRSARGQVPLALPLNPARWILQRSLPDDRYLRELQPLLRLLLLRYGQELGALFTLAAALAFLLIPALGEFSFVWGSTFQPGAGLVQGLMDTLAWPWASWLPAATVPAEVVAGSRFHPALVTLDRAGIESMRGWWPFLFLCLLCYGLLPRLLLWGLSRLLARRLLVHSFVHYPGAELVLARMEAPLLRTRASTPDPGQFPPIPGRRGRPRPAAG
;
A
#
# COMPACT_ATOMS: atom_id res chain seq x y z
N MET A 1 -13.09 -19.56 9.32
CA MET A 1 -11.74 -19.75 8.72
C MET A 1 -10.85 -18.69 9.31
N THR A 2 -10.06 -19.02 10.33
CA THR A 2 -9.13 -18.09 10.99
C THR A 2 -7.93 -17.88 10.07
N HIS A 3 -7.92 -16.78 9.34
CA HIS A 3 -6.75 -16.36 8.57
C HIS A 3 -5.63 -15.94 9.54
N SER A 4 -4.41 -16.37 9.28
CA SER A 4 -3.28 -16.15 10.21
C SER A 4 -2.76 -14.71 10.27
N ARG A 5 -3.46 -13.74 9.65
CA ARG A 5 -2.98 -12.37 9.45
C ARG A 5 -4.12 -11.37 9.48
N PRO A 6 -4.02 -10.26 10.22
CA PRO A 6 -5.07 -9.26 10.27
C PRO A 6 -5.20 -8.51 8.94
N ASP A 7 -6.43 -8.23 8.53
CA ASP A 7 -6.81 -7.33 7.45
C ASP A 7 -7.38 -6.01 8.00
N ILE A 8 -7.53 -5.01 7.13
CA ILE A 8 -8.16 -3.73 7.45
C ILE A 8 -9.56 -3.94 8.05
N GLN A 9 -10.32 -4.90 7.54
CA GLN A 9 -11.64 -5.23 8.08
C GLN A 9 -11.58 -5.69 9.54
N ASP A 10 -10.54 -6.44 9.92
CA ASP A 10 -10.36 -6.89 11.31
C ASP A 10 -10.10 -5.72 12.25
N LEU A 11 -9.37 -4.71 11.78
CA LEU A 11 -9.11 -3.51 12.55
C LEU A 11 -10.40 -2.70 12.78
N TYR A 12 -11.29 -2.62 11.77
CA TYR A 12 -12.63 -2.04 11.93
C TYR A 12 -13.51 -2.87 12.88
N ARG A 13 -13.47 -4.20 12.77
CA ARG A 13 -14.21 -5.10 13.69
C ARG A 13 -13.72 -4.92 15.13
N LEU A 14 -12.41 -4.86 15.33
CA LEU A 14 -11.79 -4.66 16.64
C LEU A 14 -12.21 -3.33 17.26
N ALA A 15 -12.12 -2.23 16.49
CA ALA A 15 -12.56 -0.91 16.92
C ALA A 15 -14.03 -0.90 17.36
N GLY A 16 -14.93 -1.38 16.50
CA GLY A 16 -16.37 -1.41 16.80
C GLY A 16 -16.75 -2.38 17.92
N GLN A 17 -15.95 -3.42 18.19
CA GLN A 17 -16.16 -4.28 19.35
C GLN A 17 -15.69 -3.60 20.64
N LEU A 18 -14.52 -2.96 20.63
CA LEU A 18 -13.99 -2.28 21.83
C LEU A 18 -14.88 -1.12 22.27
N GLU A 19 -15.51 -0.42 21.32
CA GLU A 19 -16.51 0.62 21.62
C GLU A 19 -17.76 0.05 22.29
N ARG A 20 -18.25 -1.12 21.84
CA ARG A 20 -19.35 -1.84 22.51
C ARG A 20 -18.97 -2.32 23.91
N ASP A 21 -17.76 -2.83 24.07
CA ASP A 21 -17.24 -3.28 25.37
C ASP A 21 -17.15 -2.15 26.41
N GLN A 22 -17.11 -0.87 26.02
CA GLN A 22 -17.14 0.25 26.98
C GLN A 22 -18.48 0.36 27.72
N GLN A 23 -19.57 -0.19 27.16
CA GLN A 23 -20.91 -0.12 27.73
C GLN A 23 -21.25 -1.32 28.63
N GLU A 24 -20.39 -2.35 28.64
CA GLU A 24 -20.60 -3.60 29.35
C GLU A 24 -19.92 -3.61 30.73
N PRO A 25 -20.50 -4.26 31.76
CA PRO A 25 -19.86 -4.38 33.06
C PRO A 25 -18.61 -5.26 32.99
N VAL A 26 -17.53 -4.79 33.64
CA VAL A 26 -16.19 -5.42 33.61
C VAL A 26 -16.21 -6.90 34.03
N ALA A 27 -17.11 -7.29 34.94
CA ALA A 27 -17.25 -8.68 35.38
C ALA A 27 -17.70 -9.61 34.24
N ALA A 28 -18.69 -9.18 33.45
CA ALA A 28 -19.19 -9.95 32.31
C ALA A 28 -18.12 -10.07 31.22
N LEU A 29 -17.38 -8.97 30.96
CA LEU A 29 -16.28 -8.97 30.00
C LEU A 29 -15.16 -9.95 30.39
N ARG A 30 -14.81 -10.03 31.67
CA ARG A 30 -13.80 -10.99 32.17
C ARG A 30 -14.23 -12.44 32.00
N GLU A 31 -15.49 -12.76 32.30
CA GLU A 31 -16.01 -14.12 32.16
C GLU A 31 -16.06 -14.55 30.69
N ARG A 32 -16.55 -13.67 29.81
CA ARG A 32 -16.58 -13.87 28.34
C ARG A 32 -15.17 -14.06 27.77
N ASP A 33 -14.28 -13.09 28.00
CA ASP A 33 -12.95 -13.08 27.40
C ASP A 33 -12.11 -14.28 27.87
N ARG A 34 -12.28 -14.70 29.14
CA ARG A 34 -11.61 -15.90 29.65
C ARG A 34 -12.16 -17.19 29.03
N ALA A 35 -13.47 -17.32 28.87
CA ALA A 35 -14.06 -18.49 28.23
C ALA A 35 -13.51 -18.65 26.79
N ILE A 36 -13.49 -17.56 26.03
CA ILE A 36 -12.93 -17.53 24.68
C ILE A 36 -11.42 -17.84 24.67
N ALA A 37 -10.67 -17.33 25.66
CA ALA A 37 -9.24 -17.60 25.76
C ALA A 37 -8.90 -19.10 25.91
N LEU A 38 -9.77 -19.86 26.59
CA LEU A 38 -9.61 -21.31 26.75
C LEU A 38 -9.82 -22.04 25.42
N ASP A 39 -10.74 -21.56 24.58
CA ASP A 39 -11.03 -22.15 23.26
C ASP A 39 -9.96 -21.82 22.21
N CYS A 40 -9.27 -20.68 22.33
CA CYS A 40 -8.34 -20.18 21.32
C CYS A 40 -6.97 -20.88 21.25
N GLY A 41 -6.56 -21.64 22.28
CA GLY A 41 -5.38 -22.53 22.30
C GLY A 41 -3.98 -21.95 22.03
N SER A 42 -3.86 -20.73 21.50
CA SER A 42 -2.59 -20.11 21.10
C SER A 42 -1.96 -19.28 22.22
N ALA A 43 -0.65 -19.42 22.41
CA ALA A 43 0.16 -18.59 23.31
C ALA A 43 0.55 -17.22 22.71
N ALA A 44 0.62 -17.12 21.37
CA ALA A 44 1.01 -15.89 20.70
C ALA A 44 -0.11 -14.84 20.74
N VAL A 45 0.28 -13.57 20.92
CA VAL A 45 -0.63 -12.41 21.07
C VAL A 45 -1.54 -12.24 19.86
N LEU A 46 -0.97 -12.20 18.65
CA LEU A 46 -1.74 -11.93 17.43
C LEU A 46 -2.81 -13.00 17.13
N PRO A 47 -2.50 -14.31 17.10
CA PRO A 47 -3.52 -15.34 16.87
C PRO A 47 -4.57 -15.38 17.98
N ARG A 48 -4.19 -15.09 19.22
CA ARG A 48 -5.11 -15.04 20.35
C ARG A 48 -6.11 -13.89 20.21
N LEU A 49 -5.64 -12.70 19.85
CA LEU A 49 -6.49 -11.53 19.62
C LEU A 49 -7.41 -11.73 18.39
N LEU A 50 -6.90 -12.33 17.31
CA LEU A 50 -7.71 -12.69 16.13
C LEU A 50 -8.80 -13.70 16.47
N CYS A 51 -8.45 -14.76 17.21
CA CYS A 51 -9.42 -15.76 17.64
C CYS A 51 -10.47 -15.15 18.58
N TRP A 52 -10.06 -14.29 19.51
CA TRP A 52 -11.00 -13.53 20.34
C TRP A 52 -11.96 -12.71 19.48
N LEU A 53 -11.42 -11.96 18.51
CA LEU A 53 -12.20 -11.10 17.63
C LEU A 53 -13.21 -11.89 16.80
N ASP A 54 -12.83 -13.05 16.27
CA ASP A 54 -13.71 -13.92 15.50
C ASP A 54 -14.84 -14.53 16.37
N ALA A 55 -14.61 -14.71 17.68
CA ALA A 55 -15.62 -15.20 18.61
C ALA A 55 -16.62 -14.11 19.02
N VAL A 56 -16.16 -12.88 19.29
CA VAL A 56 -17.04 -11.77 19.77
C VAL A 56 -17.68 -10.96 18.65
N ALA A 57 -17.03 -10.90 17.49
CA ALA A 57 -17.46 -10.16 16.31
C ALA A 57 -17.19 -11.01 15.07
N PRO A 58 -17.94 -12.11 14.87
CA PRO A 58 -17.76 -12.98 13.72
C PRO A 58 -17.86 -12.15 12.43
N PRO A 59 -17.09 -12.50 11.40
CA PRO A 59 -17.10 -11.74 10.16
C PRO A 59 -18.53 -11.72 9.63
N ALA A 60 -19.14 -10.54 9.58
CA ALA A 60 -20.46 -10.39 9.00
C ALA A 60 -20.40 -10.94 7.57
N THR A 61 -21.44 -11.67 7.14
CA THR A 61 -21.63 -12.03 5.74
C THR A 61 -21.95 -10.77 4.95
N VAL A 62 -20.95 -9.90 4.76
CA VAL A 62 -21.06 -8.63 4.02
C VAL A 62 -21.05 -8.95 2.53
N VAL A 63 -22.18 -9.47 2.03
CA VAL A 63 -22.31 -9.91 0.63
C VAL A 63 -22.43 -8.72 -0.34
N SER A 64 -22.73 -7.49 0.12
CA SER A 64 -23.03 -6.36 -0.80
C SER A 64 -21.92 -5.31 -0.97
N LYS A 65 -21.14 -4.95 0.06
CA LYS A 65 -20.12 -3.87 -0.05
C LYS A 65 -18.80 -4.32 -0.70
N SER A 66 -18.34 -5.54 -0.42
CA SER A 66 -17.06 -6.06 -0.93
C SER A 66 -17.05 -6.24 -2.46
N LEU A 67 -18.19 -6.60 -3.05
CA LEU A 67 -18.33 -6.72 -4.51
C LEU A 67 -18.14 -5.36 -5.22
N SER A 68 -18.59 -4.26 -4.60
CA SER A 68 -18.41 -2.90 -5.12
C SER A 68 -16.95 -2.43 -5.06
N GLU A 69 -16.24 -2.72 -3.96
CA GLU A 69 -14.82 -2.39 -3.83
C GLU A 69 -13.93 -3.19 -4.79
N ALA A 70 -14.19 -4.49 -4.92
CA ALA A 70 -13.46 -5.36 -5.84
C ALA A 70 -13.66 -4.95 -7.30
N SER A 71 -14.89 -4.61 -7.68
CA SER A 71 -15.22 -4.12 -9.02
C SER A 71 -14.64 -2.74 -9.30
N ALA A 72 -14.68 -1.80 -8.34
CA ALA A 72 -14.02 -0.51 -8.47
C ALA A 72 -12.50 -0.63 -8.64
N ALA A 73 -11.87 -1.53 -7.87
CA ALA A 73 -10.44 -1.81 -8.01
C ALA A 73 -10.11 -2.45 -9.37
N LEU A 74 -10.95 -3.38 -9.85
CA LEU A 74 -10.81 -3.95 -11.19
C LEU A 74 -10.94 -2.88 -12.28
N LEU A 75 -11.97 -2.03 -12.20
CA LEU A 75 -12.17 -0.92 -13.12
C LEU A 75 -10.94 0.01 -13.14
N ALA A 76 -10.41 0.39 -11.98
CA ALA A 76 -9.22 1.23 -11.90
C ALA A 76 -7.99 0.59 -12.57
N ARG A 77 -7.79 -0.73 -12.39
CA ARG A 77 -6.71 -1.47 -13.05
C ARG A 77 -6.90 -1.52 -14.57
N LEU A 78 -8.12 -1.76 -15.04
CA LEU A 78 -8.45 -1.77 -16.47
C LEU A 78 -8.25 -0.37 -17.08
N LEU A 79 -8.66 0.68 -16.39
CA LEU A 79 -8.44 2.06 -16.82
C LEU A 79 -6.95 2.42 -16.85
N ALA A 80 -6.15 1.97 -15.87
CA ALA A 80 -4.71 2.16 -15.88
C ALA A 80 -4.04 1.46 -17.07
N LEU A 81 -4.43 0.22 -17.37
CA LEU A 81 -3.96 -0.50 -18.56
C LEU A 81 -4.37 0.21 -19.85
N ALA A 82 -5.67 0.54 -19.99
CA ALA A 82 -6.20 1.19 -21.19
C ALA A 82 -5.54 2.56 -21.43
N SER A 83 -5.37 3.37 -20.38
CA SER A 83 -4.72 4.68 -20.47
C SER A 83 -3.22 4.56 -20.76
N GLY A 84 -2.51 3.59 -20.19
CA GLY A 84 -1.11 3.33 -20.50
C GLY A 84 -0.89 2.94 -21.96
N PHE A 85 -1.70 2.01 -22.45
CA PHE A 85 -1.69 1.61 -23.85
C PHE A 85 -2.03 2.79 -24.76
N ALA A 86 -3.13 3.50 -24.49
CA ALA A 86 -3.59 4.62 -25.30
C ALA A 86 -2.60 5.79 -25.31
N ALA A 87 -1.94 6.09 -24.18
CA ALA A 87 -0.93 7.13 -24.11
C ALA A 87 0.27 6.84 -25.02
N MET A 88 0.81 5.61 -24.95
CA MET A 88 1.90 5.20 -25.84
C MET A 88 1.46 5.11 -27.30
N ALA A 89 0.27 4.55 -27.55
CA ALA A 89 -0.29 4.46 -28.89
C ALA A 89 -0.49 5.83 -29.52
N GLY A 90 -1.09 6.76 -28.78
CA GLY A 90 -1.26 8.15 -29.22
C GLY A 90 0.06 8.87 -29.45
N PHE A 91 1.08 8.61 -28.62
CA PHE A 91 2.42 9.15 -28.83
C PHE A 91 3.07 8.64 -30.12
N LEU A 92 2.99 7.34 -30.40
CA LEU A 92 3.57 6.74 -31.60
C LEU A 92 2.78 7.11 -32.87
N LEU A 93 1.47 6.87 -32.86
CA LEU A 93 0.57 7.08 -34.00
C LEU A 93 0.28 8.55 -34.29
N GLY A 94 0.45 9.43 -33.31
CA GLY A 94 0.29 10.87 -33.49
C GLY A 94 1.46 11.53 -34.25
N SER A 95 2.52 10.79 -34.57
CA SER A 95 3.65 11.33 -35.34
C SER A 95 3.33 11.36 -36.85
N GLU A 96 3.21 12.55 -37.43
CA GLU A 96 2.77 12.75 -38.83
C GLU A 96 3.62 12.01 -39.88
N ARG A 97 4.90 11.74 -39.58
CA ARG A 97 5.84 11.08 -40.48
C ARG A 97 6.35 9.73 -39.95
N ALA A 98 5.68 9.14 -38.96
CA ALA A 98 6.19 8.00 -38.19
C ALA A 98 7.59 8.24 -37.57
N LEU A 99 7.95 9.52 -37.40
CA LEU A 99 9.20 9.97 -36.80
C LEU A 99 8.97 10.21 -35.31
N VAL A 100 9.50 9.32 -34.49
CA VAL A 100 9.31 9.36 -33.04
C VAL A 100 10.48 10.08 -32.41
N ASN A 101 10.21 11.20 -31.71
CA ASN A 101 11.24 11.95 -31.01
C ASN A 101 11.66 11.21 -29.71
N VAL A 102 12.90 10.74 -29.69
CA VAL A 102 13.51 10.02 -28.57
C VAL A 102 13.52 10.84 -27.29
N PHE A 103 13.84 12.14 -27.35
CA PHE A 103 13.88 12.97 -26.14
C PHE A 103 12.49 13.15 -25.54
N LEU A 104 11.46 13.28 -26.38
CA LEU A 104 10.09 13.37 -25.89
C LEU A 104 9.63 12.04 -25.29
N PHE A 105 10.01 10.91 -25.89
CA PHE A 105 9.78 9.59 -25.31
C PHE A 105 10.43 9.46 -23.93
N LEU A 106 11.72 9.78 -23.82
CA LEU A 106 12.46 9.71 -22.56
C LEU A 106 11.85 10.65 -21.51
N ALA A 107 11.49 11.88 -21.88
CA ALA A 107 10.86 12.82 -20.97
C ALA A 107 9.50 12.31 -20.44
N LEU A 108 8.61 11.90 -21.34
CA LEU A 108 7.22 11.55 -21.00
C LEU A 108 7.08 10.16 -20.38
N PHE A 109 7.79 9.16 -20.88
CA PHE A 109 7.59 7.76 -20.47
C PHE A 109 8.69 7.23 -19.54
N VAL A 110 9.82 7.93 -19.41
CA VAL A 110 10.94 7.46 -18.58
C VAL A 110 11.16 8.41 -17.41
N PHE A 111 11.58 9.65 -17.66
CA PHE A 111 11.94 10.62 -16.62
C PHE A 111 10.74 11.08 -15.80
N SER A 112 9.58 11.33 -16.42
CA SER A 112 8.36 11.69 -15.65
C SER A 112 7.98 10.56 -14.69
N GLN A 113 8.09 9.31 -15.13
CA GLN A 113 7.75 8.14 -14.32
C GLN A 113 8.74 7.94 -13.19
N LEU A 114 10.03 8.10 -13.48
CA LEU A 114 11.09 8.05 -12.47
C LEU A 114 10.90 9.16 -11.43
N LEU A 115 10.58 10.39 -11.85
CA LEU A 115 10.30 11.51 -10.95
C LEU A 115 9.11 11.20 -10.03
N LEU A 116 8.01 10.66 -10.56
CA LEU A 116 6.86 10.24 -9.76
C LEU A 116 7.23 9.12 -8.78
N CYS A 117 8.10 8.19 -9.16
CA CYS A 117 8.61 7.16 -8.28
C CYS A 117 9.49 7.75 -7.16
N LEU A 118 10.39 8.68 -7.48
CA LEU A 118 11.23 9.35 -6.49
C LEU A 118 10.39 10.16 -5.49
N LEU A 119 9.36 10.86 -5.98
CA LEU A 119 8.41 11.55 -5.12
C LEU A 119 7.67 10.57 -4.20
N ALA A 120 7.18 9.45 -4.74
CA ALA A 120 6.52 8.42 -3.93
C ALA A 120 7.46 7.77 -2.91
N ALA A 121 8.73 7.53 -3.27
CA ALA A 121 9.75 7.01 -2.36
C ALA A 121 10.02 8.00 -1.22
N LEU A 122 10.16 9.29 -1.54
CA LEU A 122 10.33 10.36 -0.55
C LEU A 122 9.12 10.43 0.40
N LEU A 123 7.90 10.40 -0.13
CA LEU A 123 6.67 10.41 0.68
C LEU A 123 6.58 9.17 1.59
N MET A 124 6.93 8.00 1.08
CA MET A 124 6.95 6.76 1.85
C MET A 124 7.99 6.80 2.97
N TRP A 125 9.20 7.30 2.68
CA TRP A 125 10.26 7.48 3.66
C TRP A 125 9.89 8.47 4.76
N ARG A 126 9.29 9.62 4.40
CA ARG A 126 8.78 10.59 5.39
C ARG A 126 7.67 9.98 6.25
N SER A 127 6.75 9.24 5.64
CA SER A 127 5.68 8.56 6.36
C SER A 127 6.22 7.50 7.34
N ALA A 128 7.27 6.76 6.96
CA ALA A 128 7.91 5.79 7.83
C ALA A 128 8.63 6.43 9.04
N ARG A 129 9.11 7.68 8.90
CA ARG A 129 9.71 8.46 9.99
C ARG A 129 8.68 9.17 10.89
N GLY A 130 7.39 8.92 10.71
CA GLY A 130 6.33 9.60 11.46
C GLY A 130 6.17 11.08 11.11
N GLN A 131 6.86 11.57 10.07
CA GLN A 131 6.74 12.95 9.63
C GLN A 131 5.45 13.11 8.83
N VAL A 132 4.57 13.99 9.30
CA VAL A 132 3.38 14.39 8.54
C VAL A 132 3.87 15.24 7.36
N PRO A 133 3.61 14.84 6.10
CA PRO A 133 3.94 15.68 4.95
C PRO A 133 3.10 16.96 5.02
N LEU A 134 3.63 18.05 4.47
CA LEU A 134 2.90 19.28 4.20
C LEU A 134 1.54 18.90 3.59
N ALA A 135 0.46 19.20 4.29
CA ALA A 135 -0.87 18.90 3.78
C ALA A 135 -1.07 19.78 2.53
N LEU A 136 -0.90 19.19 1.34
CA LEU A 136 -1.39 19.80 0.12
C LEU A 136 -2.90 20.01 0.33
N PRO A 137 -3.41 21.25 0.26
CA PRO A 137 -4.80 21.57 0.56
C PRO A 137 -5.78 20.79 -0.35
N LEU A 138 -5.30 20.32 -1.49
CA LEU A 138 -6.00 19.49 -2.45
C LEU A 138 -5.65 18.00 -2.25
N ASN A 139 -6.12 17.38 -1.16
CA ASN A 139 -6.07 15.94 -1.03
C ASN A 139 -7.46 15.34 -1.38
N PRO A 140 -7.68 14.87 -2.62
CA PRO A 140 -8.97 14.29 -3.01
C PRO A 140 -9.34 13.06 -2.18
N ALA A 141 -8.35 12.36 -1.61
CA ALA A 141 -8.60 11.26 -0.70
C ALA A 141 -9.25 11.74 0.60
N ARG A 142 -8.94 12.94 1.11
CA ARG A 142 -9.68 13.51 2.27
C ARG A 142 -11.13 13.81 1.92
N TRP A 143 -11.38 14.36 0.74
CA TRP A 143 -12.72 14.75 0.31
C TRP A 143 -13.65 13.54 0.10
N ILE A 144 -13.11 12.47 -0.51
CA ILE A 144 -13.83 11.20 -0.67
C ILE A 144 -14.06 10.53 0.69
N LEU A 145 -13.06 10.54 1.57
CA LEU A 145 -13.10 9.81 2.82
C LEU A 145 -13.94 10.50 3.91
N GLN A 146 -14.00 11.84 3.92
CA GLN A 146 -14.90 12.62 4.79
C GLN A 146 -16.39 12.36 4.49
N ARG A 147 -16.74 11.95 3.27
CA ARG A 147 -18.12 11.57 2.94
C ARG A 147 -18.50 10.16 3.40
N SER A 148 -17.51 9.33 3.73
CA SER A 148 -17.74 7.90 4.02
C SER A 148 -17.45 7.49 5.47
N LEU A 149 -16.68 8.27 6.23
CA LEU A 149 -16.35 7.98 7.64
C LEU A 149 -16.97 9.02 8.59
N PRO A 150 -17.77 8.62 9.59
CA PRO A 150 -18.50 9.56 10.47
C PRO A 150 -17.64 10.36 11.47
N ASP A 151 -16.40 9.92 11.77
CA ASP A 151 -15.63 10.45 12.92
C ASP A 151 -14.17 10.84 12.61
N ASP A 152 -13.80 12.06 13.00
CA ASP A 152 -12.47 12.67 12.81
C ASP A 152 -11.36 12.09 13.72
N ARG A 153 -11.73 11.39 14.81
CA ARG A 153 -10.75 10.69 15.67
C ARG A 153 -10.21 9.45 14.98
N TYR A 154 -11.08 8.61 14.43
CA TYR A 154 -10.72 7.42 13.67
C TYR A 154 -9.86 7.75 12.44
N LEU A 155 -10.16 8.86 11.75
CA LEU A 155 -9.36 9.36 10.62
C LEU A 155 -7.92 9.73 11.00
N ARG A 156 -7.68 10.22 12.22
CA ARG A 156 -6.33 10.58 12.69
C ARG A 156 -5.47 9.37 12.98
N GLU A 157 -6.04 8.33 13.56
CA GLU A 157 -5.32 7.09 13.88
C GLU A 157 -5.05 6.25 12.62
N LEU A 158 -5.97 6.25 11.64
CA LEU A 158 -5.82 5.51 10.38
C LEU A 158 -5.02 6.26 9.30
N GLN A 159 -4.70 7.53 9.50
CA GLN A 159 -4.01 8.37 8.50
C GLN A 159 -2.72 7.77 7.93
N PRO A 160 -1.81 7.20 8.74
CA PRO A 160 -0.59 6.55 8.24
C PRO A 160 -0.90 5.33 7.35
N LEU A 161 -1.88 4.52 7.75
CA LEU A 161 -2.35 3.35 7.00
C LEU A 161 -2.97 3.77 5.66
N LEU A 162 -3.86 4.75 5.67
CA LEU A 162 -4.52 5.27 4.46
C LEU A 162 -3.53 5.84 3.44
N ARG A 163 -2.50 6.58 3.90
CA ARG A 163 -1.45 7.10 3.02
C ARG A 163 -0.66 5.98 2.36
N LEU A 164 -0.29 4.97 3.14
CA LEU A 164 0.46 3.84 2.63
C LEU A 164 -0.38 3.00 1.65
N LEU A 165 -1.68 2.89 1.89
CA LEU A 165 -2.62 2.27 0.95
C LEU A 165 -2.75 3.07 -0.34
N LEU A 166 -2.87 4.39 -0.26
CA LEU A 166 -2.92 5.27 -1.44
C LEU A 166 -1.63 5.17 -2.25
N LEU A 167 -0.47 5.19 -1.59
CA LEU A 167 0.83 4.99 -2.24
C LEU A 167 0.91 3.61 -2.88
N ARG A 168 0.49 2.55 -2.19
CA ARG A 168 0.44 1.19 -2.74
C ARG A 168 -0.43 1.11 -4.00
N TYR A 169 -1.66 1.63 -3.95
CA TYR A 169 -2.55 1.65 -5.10
C TYR A 169 -1.99 2.50 -6.24
N GLY A 170 -1.39 3.65 -5.92
CA GLY A 170 -0.73 4.50 -6.92
C GLY A 170 0.45 3.80 -7.61
N GLN A 171 1.26 3.04 -6.87
CA GLN A 171 2.34 2.25 -7.47
C GLN A 171 1.82 1.08 -8.31
N GLU A 172 0.75 0.42 -7.86
CA GLU A 172 0.11 -0.67 -8.61
C GLU A 172 -0.46 -0.19 -9.95
N LEU A 173 -1.29 0.87 -9.90
CA LEU A 173 -1.89 1.45 -11.09
C LEU A 173 -0.81 2.05 -12.01
N GLY A 174 0.20 2.71 -11.43
CA GLY A 174 1.34 3.20 -12.20
C GLY A 174 2.13 2.09 -12.89
N ALA A 175 2.34 0.94 -12.22
CA ALA A 175 3.04 -0.19 -12.82
C ALA A 175 2.23 -0.82 -13.96
N LEU A 176 0.90 -0.93 -13.80
CA LEU A 176 0.01 -1.40 -14.86
C LEU A 176 -0.01 -0.44 -16.06
N PHE A 177 -0.06 0.87 -15.81
CA PHE A 177 0.09 1.89 -16.85
C PHE A 177 1.40 1.72 -17.62
N THR A 178 2.53 1.60 -16.92
CA THR A 178 3.85 1.43 -17.56
C THR A 178 3.94 0.11 -18.32
N LEU A 179 3.37 -0.97 -17.78
CA LEU A 179 3.33 -2.27 -18.44
C LEU A 179 2.54 -2.22 -19.74
N ALA A 180 1.37 -1.58 -19.74
CA ALA A 180 0.56 -1.41 -20.94
C ALA A 180 1.22 -0.47 -21.96
N ALA A 181 1.89 0.59 -21.51
CA ALA A 181 2.69 1.44 -22.37
C ALA A 181 3.87 0.68 -23.00
N ALA A 182 4.55 -0.18 -22.23
CA ALA A 182 5.62 -1.04 -22.72
C ALA A 182 5.10 -2.05 -23.75
N LEU A 183 3.92 -2.63 -23.52
CA LEU A 183 3.27 -3.52 -24.47
C LEU A 183 2.91 -2.80 -25.77
N ALA A 184 2.33 -1.60 -25.70
CA ALA A 184 2.05 -0.78 -26.88
C ALA A 184 3.33 -0.42 -27.65
N PHE A 185 4.42 -0.10 -26.94
CA PHE A 185 5.73 0.19 -27.55
C PHE A 185 6.33 -1.01 -28.28
N LEU A 186 5.99 -2.24 -27.90
CA LEU A 186 6.39 -3.44 -28.64
C LEU A 186 5.45 -3.74 -29.81
N LEU A 187 4.13 -3.73 -29.55
CA LEU A 187 3.14 -4.20 -30.52
C LEU A 187 2.96 -3.23 -31.69
N ILE A 188 2.93 -1.92 -31.44
CA ILE A 188 2.63 -0.95 -32.49
C ILE A 188 3.77 -0.85 -33.51
N PRO A 189 5.05 -0.70 -33.09
CA PRO A 189 6.16 -0.72 -34.05
C PRO A 189 6.40 -2.07 -34.71
N ALA A 190 5.90 -3.17 -34.15
CA ALA A 190 5.94 -4.47 -34.84
C ALA A 190 4.99 -4.54 -36.05
N LEU A 191 3.96 -3.67 -36.09
CA LEU A 191 2.93 -3.65 -37.13
C LEU A 191 3.10 -2.49 -38.13
N GLY A 192 4.07 -1.61 -37.92
CA GLY A 192 4.29 -0.44 -38.77
C GLY A 192 5.75 0.02 -38.82
N GLU A 193 6.10 0.81 -39.82
CA GLU A 193 7.46 1.32 -39.98
C GLU A 193 7.65 2.62 -39.20
N PHE A 194 8.18 2.51 -37.97
CA PHE A 194 8.56 3.68 -37.17
C PHE A 194 10.06 3.92 -37.22
N SER A 195 10.45 5.18 -37.32
CA SER A 195 11.84 5.60 -37.26
C SER A 195 12.04 6.51 -36.04
N PHE A 196 13.00 6.16 -35.19
CA PHE A 196 13.32 6.93 -34.01
C PHE A 196 14.40 7.97 -34.34
N VAL A 197 14.10 9.22 -34.01
CA VAL A 197 14.99 10.36 -34.25
C VAL A 197 15.17 11.15 -32.97
N TRP A 198 16.30 11.82 -32.83
CA TRP A 198 16.47 12.78 -31.74
C TRP A 198 16.71 14.18 -32.31
N GLY A 199 16.23 15.17 -31.57
CA GLY A 199 16.35 16.57 -31.94
C GLY A 199 15.64 17.42 -30.91
N SER A 200 16.25 18.56 -30.61
CA SER A 200 15.63 19.61 -29.80
C SER A 200 15.98 20.97 -30.38
N THR A 201 15.18 21.97 -30.06
CA THR A 201 15.41 23.36 -30.47
C THR A 201 16.77 23.88 -30.00
N PHE A 202 17.31 23.34 -28.91
CA PHE A 202 18.61 23.70 -28.34
C PHE A 202 19.81 23.06 -29.05
N GLN A 203 19.59 22.14 -29.99
CA GLN A 203 20.63 21.54 -30.84
C GLN A 203 21.86 21.00 -30.07
N PRO A 204 21.70 20.11 -29.07
CA PRO A 204 22.83 19.59 -28.30
C PRO A 204 23.87 18.90 -29.20
N GLY A 205 25.13 18.97 -28.80
CA GLY A 205 26.23 18.29 -29.48
C GLY A 205 26.09 16.77 -29.39
N ALA A 206 26.48 16.05 -30.45
CA ALA A 206 26.36 14.59 -30.51
C ALA A 206 27.08 13.88 -29.36
N GLY A 207 28.25 14.39 -28.92
CA GLY A 207 28.98 13.83 -27.77
C GLY A 207 28.22 13.94 -26.45
N LEU A 208 27.46 15.02 -26.23
CA LEU A 208 26.61 15.17 -25.05
C LEU A 208 25.46 14.15 -25.07
N VAL A 209 24.85 13.96 -26.24
CA VAL A 209 23.78 12.98 -26.42
C VAL A 209 24.30 11.56 -26.21
N GLN A 210 25.47 11.22 -26.78
CA GLN A 210 26.10 9.92 -26.57
C GLN A 210 26.37 9.67 -25.07
N GLY A 211 26.99 10.63 -24.37
CA GLY A 211 27.26 10.48 -22.94
C GLY A 211 25.99 10.30 -22.09
N LEU A 212 24.89 10.95 -22.47
CA LEU A 212 23.59 10.72 -21.83
C LEU A 212 23.07 9.30 -22.10
N MET A 213 23.16 8.80 -23.33
CA MET A 213 22.73 7.44 -23.67
C MET A 213 23.57 6.39 -22.95
N ASP A 214 24.88 6.58 -22.87
CA ASP A 214 25.79 5.69 -22.15
C ASP A 214 25.48 5.65 -20.64
N THR A 215 25.16 6.82 -20.07
CA THR A 215 24.76 6.93 -18.64
C THR A 215 23.45 6.19 -18.37
N LEU A 216 22.46 6.32 -19.26
CA LEU A 216 21.20 5.61 -19.17
C LEU A 216 21.35 4.10 -19.44
N ALA A 217 22.28 3.71 -20.31
CA ALA A 217 22.53 2.31 -20.62
C ALA A 217 23.33 1.59 -19.53
N TRP A 218 23.94 2.31 -18.59
CA TRP A 218 24.83 1.77 -17.56
C TRP A 218 24.31 0.50 -16.85
N PRO A 219 23.00 0.36 -16.48
CA PRO A 219 22.52 -0.83 -15.78
C PRO A 219 22.58 -2.13 -16.60
N TRP A 220 22.61 -2.03 -17.94
CA TRP A 220 22.61 -3.18 -18.84
C TRP A 220 23.77 -3.23 -19.83
N ALA A 221 24.54 -2.15 -19.98
CA ALA A 221 25.59 -2.04 -21.00
C ALA A 221 26.60 -3.18 -20.99
N SER A 222 26.95 -3.72 -19.81
CA SER A 222 27.95 -4.79 -19.68
C SER A 222 27.46 -6.18 -20.09
N TRP A 223 26.16 -6.46 -19.99
CA TRP A 223 25.60 -7.80 -20.23
C TRP A 223 24.59 -7.84 -21.38
N LEU A 224 24.14 -6.70 -21.88
CA LEU A 224 23.26 -6.58 -23.04
C LEU A 224 23.69 -5.39 -23.94
N PRO A 225 24.88 -5.45 -24.55
CA PRO A 225 25.39 -4.37 -25.40
C PRO A 225 24.53 -4.13 -26.64
N ALA A 226 23.81 -5.15 -27.12
CA ALA A 226 22.84 -5.05 -28.22
C ALA A 226 21.68 -4.07 -27.94
N ALA A 227 21.47 -3.68 -26.68
CA ALA A 227 20.48 -2.68 -26.29
C ALA A 227 21.09 -1.35 -25.83
N THR A 228 22.30 -1.06 -26.27
CA THR A 228 22.92 0.27 -26.22
C THR A 228 22.77 0.97 -27.57
N VAL A 229 23.04 2.28 -27.63
CA VAL A 229 22.97 3.05 -28.88
C VAL A 229 24.39 3.39 -29.34
N PRO A 230 24.87 2.82 -30.47
CA PRO A 230 26.16 3.17 -31.05
C PRO A 230 26.23 4.63 -31.47
N ALA A 231 27.45 5.20 -31.46
CA ALA A 231 27.67 6.60 -31.83
C ALA A 231 27.25 6.92 -33.26
N GLU A 232 27.35 5.95 -34.17
CA GLU A 232 26.92 6.06 -35.56
C GLU A 232 25.39 6.20 -35.65
N VAL A 233 24.66 5.43 -34.84
CA VAL A 233 23.19 5.51 -34.76
C VAL A 233 22.77 6.85 -34.17
N VAL A 234 23.47 7.36 -33.15
CA VAL A 234 23.23 8.71 -32.62
C VAL A 234 23.53 9.78 -33.67
N ALA A 235 24.65 9.71 -34.38
CA ALA A 235 24.96 10.71 -35.40
C ALA A 235 23.95 10.68 -36.57
N GLY A 236 23.59 9.48 -37.05
CA GLY A 236 22.72 9.28 -38.20
C GLY A 236 21.23 9.52 -37.95
N SER A 237 20.76 9.42 -36.70
CA SER A 237 19.34 9.62 -36.36
C SER A 237 18.99 11.04 -35.91
N ARG A 238 19.91 12.00 -36.06
CA ARG A 238 19.63 13.41 -35.76
C ARG A 238 18.57 13.94 -36.74
N PHE A 239 17.52 14.56 -36.20
CA PHE A 239 16.47 15.13 -37.04
C PHE A 239 17.00 16.35 -37.81
N HIS A 240 16.88 16.28 -39.14
CA HIS A 240 17.20 17.39 -40.05
C HIS A 240 15.94 17.77 -40.84
N PRO A 241 15.37 18.98 -40.65
CA PRO A 241 14.16 19.42 -41.35
C PRO A 241 14.28 19.41 -42.89
N ALA A 242 15.52 19.52 -43.40
CA ALA A 242 15.84 19.58 -44.82
C ALA A 242 15.95 18.20 -45.50
N LEU A 243 15.95 17.09 -44.75
CA LEU A 243 15.97 15.74 -45.32
C LEU A 243 14.53 15.33 -45.67
N VAL A 244 14.20 15.42 -46.96
CA VAL A 244 12.88 15.04 -47.52
C VAL A 244 12.82 13.54 -47.86
N THR A 245 13.98 12.92 -48.08
CA THR A 245 14.13 11.49 -48.40
C THR A 245 15.21 10.87 -47.52
N LEU A 246 14.80 9.92 -46.67
CA LEU A 246 15.72 9.06 -45.93
C LEU A 246 16.00 7.82 -46.80
N ASP A 247 17.28 7.52 -47.02
CA ASP A 247 17.67 6.26 -47.67
C ASP A 247 17.35 5.05 -46.75
N ARG A 248 17.18 3.86 -47.34
CA ARG A 248 16.83 2.63 -46.62
C ARG A 248 17.82 2.30 -45.50
N ALA A 249 19.11 2.57 -45.71
CA ALA A 249 20.16 2.43 -44.70
C ALA A 249 19.97 3.40 -43.51
N GLY A 250 19.49 4.62 -43.76
CA GLY A 250 19.14 5.58 -42.72
C GLY A 250 17.97 5.10 -41.86
N ILE A 251 16.93 4.55 -42.48
CA ILE A 251 15.76 3.97 -41.79
C ILE A 251 16.16 2.77 -40.91
N GLU A 252 17.03 1.88 -41.41
CA GLU A 252 17.54 0.75 -40.62
C GLU A 252 18.37 1.19 -39.41
N SER A 253 19.23 2.21 -39.56
CA SER A 253 19.99 2.75 -38.44
C SER A 253 19.09 3.36 -37.34
N MET A 254 17.99 4.01 -37.74
CA MET A 254 17.02 4.62 -36.83
C MET A 254 16.20 3.57 -36.04
N ARG A 255 16.15 2.32 -36.51
CA ARG A 255 15.56 1.21 -35.73
C ARG A 255 16.45 0.77 -34.55
N GLY A 256 17.74 1.09 -34.55
CA GLY A 256 18.68 0.72 -33.48
C GLY A 256 18.31 1.27 -32.09
N TRP A 257 17.39 2.24 -32.01
CA TRP A 257 16.92 2.82 -30.75
C TRP A 257 15.96 1.94 -29.96
N TRP A 258 15.18 1.07 -30.60
CA TRP A 258 14.05 0.41 -29.93
C TRP A 258 14.46 -0.43 -28.71
N PRO A 259 15.56 -1.23 -28.72
CA PRO A 259 15.90 -2.05 -27.56
C PRO A 259 16.36 -1.19 -26.39
N PHE A 260 17.10 -0.10 -26.69
CA PHE A 260 17.53 0.87 -25.69
C PHE A 260 16.34 1.59 -25.03
N LEU A 261 15.39 2.09 -25.83
CA LEU A 261 14.20 2.77 -25.33
C LEU A 261 13.30 1.85 -24.52
N PHE A 262 13.16 0.60 -24.97
CA PHE A 262 12.40 -0.41 -24.24
C PHE A 262 13.04 -0.71 -22.88
N LEU A 263 14.36 -0.89 -22.82
CA LEU A 263 15.05 -1.09 -21.54
C LEU A 263 15.00 0.14 -20.64
N CYS A 264 15.09 1.35 -21.18
CA CYS A 264 14.86 2.57 -20.40
C CYS A 264 13.48 2.54 -19.72
N LEU A 265 12.44 2.16 -20.46
CA LEU A 265 11.08 2.05 -19.93
C LEU A 265 10.96 0.97 -18.85
N LEU A 266 11.62 -0.18 -19.02
CA LEU A 266 11.62 -1.25 -18.02
C LEU A 266 12.44 -0.88 -16.77
N CYS A 267 13.67 -0.43 -16.93
CA CYS A 267 14.62 -0.17 -15.84
C CYS A 267 14.26 1.08 -15.04
N TYR A 268 13.81 2.15 -15.69
CA TYR A 268 13.54 3.43 -15.02
C TYR A 268 12.06 3.74 -14.86
N GLY A 269 11.19 3.11 -15.65
CA GLY A 269 9.73 3.23 -15.50
C GLY A 269 9.14 2.11 -14.65
N LEU A 270 9.30 0.85 -15.07
CA LEU A 270 8.58 -0.28 -14.47
C LEU A 270 9.24 -0.81 -13.18
N LEU A 271 10.54 -1.10 -13.22
CA LEU A 271 11.29 -1.69 -12.10
C LEU A 271 11.16 -0.89 -10.79
N PRO A 272 11.41 0.44 -10.75
CA PRO A 272 11.25 1.20 -9.52
C PRO A 272 9.82 1.15 -8.97
N ARG A 273 8.79 1.09 -9.84
CA ARG A 273 7.40 0.94 -9.40
C ARG A 273 7.15 -0.41 -8.77
N LEU A 274 7.67 -1.49 -9.35
CA LEU A 274 7.54 -2.84 -8.79
C LEU A 274 8.25 -2.94 -7.43
N LEU A 275 9.44 -2.33 -7.30
CA LEU A 275 10.17 -2.26 -6.03
C LEU A 275 9.39 -1.48 -4.97
N LEU A 276 8.88 -0.28 -5.31
CA LEU A 276 8.08 0.53 -4.40
C LEU A 276 6.74 -0.12 -4.03
N TRP A 277 6.09 -0.80 -4.97
CA TRP A 277 4.88 -1.57 -4.71
C TRP A 277 5.17 -2.74 -3.77
N GLY A 278 6.24 -3.51 -4.00
CA GLY A 278 6.68 -4.56 -3.10
C GLY A 278 6.98 -4.04 -1.70
N LEU A 279 7.76 -2.97 -1.60
CA LEU A 279 8.09 -2.31 -0.33
C LEU A 279 6.83 -1.81 0.40
N SER A 280 5.90 -1.17 -0.32
CA SER A 280 4.64 -0.69 0.25
C SER A 280 3.80 -1.82 0.83
N ARG A 281 3.77 -2.99 0.18
CA ARG A 281 3.07 -4.18 0.69
C ARG A 281 3.71 -4.71 1.97
N LEU A 282 5.05 -4.75 2.01
CA LEU A 282 5.77 -5.19 3.20
C LEU A 282 5.56 -4.25 4.39
N LEU A 283 5.68 -2.94 4.16
CA LEU A 283 5.45 -1.92 5.18
C LEU A 283 4.00 -1.91 5.67
N ALA A 284 3.03 -2.01 4.76
CA ALA A 284 1.61 -2.01 5.11
C ALA A 284 1.26 -3.22 5.98
N ARG A 285 1.81 -4.39 5.65
CA ARG A 285 1.64 -5.60 6.48
C ARG A 285 2.21 -5.42 7.88
N ARG A 286 3.42 -4.89 8.00
CA ARG A 286 4.05 -4.64 9.31
C ARG A 286 3.25 -3.63 10.13
N LEU A 287 2.81 -2.55 9.51
CA LEU A 287 2.04 -1.51 10.18
C LEU A 287 0.66 -2.00 10.62
N LEU A 288 -0.05 -2.78 9.79
CA LEU A 288 -1.34 -3.37 10.16
C LEU A 288 -1.22 -4.30 11.35
N VAL A 289 -0.24 -5.21 11.36
CA VAL A 289 -0.02 -6.11 12.51
C VAL A 289 0.30 -5.30 13.77
N HIS A 290 1.19 -4.30 13.65
CA HIS A 290 1.54 -3.45 14.78
C HIS A 290 0.34 -2.67 15.33
N SER A 291 -0.43 -2.02 14.45
CA SER A 291 -1.63 -1.26 14.80
C SER A 291 -2.74 -2.13 15.37
N PHE A 292 -2.87 -3.37 14.91
CA PHE A 292 -3.87 -4.31 15.43
C PHE A 292 -3.52 -4.79 16.84
N VAL A 293 -2.26 -5.15 17.08
CA VAL A 293 -1.80 -5.64 18.41
C VAL A 293 -1.78 -4.52 19.45
N HIS A 294 -1.34 -3.31 19.07
CA HIS A 294 -1.24 -2.15 19.98
C HIS A 294 -2.44 -1.22 19.85
N TYR A 295 -3.58 -1.72 19.38
CA TYR A 295 -4.79 -0.91 19.31
C TYR A 295 -5.21 -0.51 20.74
N PRO A 296 -5.61 0.75 21.00
CA PRO A 296 -6.05 1.17 22.33
C PRO A 296 -7.16 0.26 22.87
N GLY A 297 -6.91 -0.41 24.00
CA GLY A 297 -7.84 -1.38 24.61
C GLY A 297 -7.59 -2.85 24.24
N ALA A 298 -6.78 -3.15 23.23
CA ALA A 298 -6.37 -4.54 22.92
C ALA A 298 -5.56 -5.16 24.06
N GLU A 299 -4.70 -4.38 24.72
CA GLU A 299 -3.95 -4.83 25.90
C GLU A 299 -4.88 -5.21 27.07
N LEU A 300 -5.99 -4.48 27.25
CA LEU A 300 -6.97 -4.80 28.29
C LEU A 300 -7.69 -6.11 27.99
N VAL A 301 -8.06 -6.34 26.74
CA VAL A 301 -8.63 -7.63 26.30
C VAL A 301 -7.66 -8.77 26.60
N LEU A 302 -6.40 -8.63 26.17
CA LEU A 302 -5.36 -9.64 26.40
C LEU A 302 -5.14 -9.91 27.91
N ALA A 303 -5.12 -8.85 28.73
CA ALA A 303 -5.02 -8.99 30.19
C ALA A 303 -6.25 -9.71 30.79
N ARG A 304 -7.47 -9.43 30.31
CA ARG A 304 -8.70 -10.13 30.74
C ARG A 304 -8.69 -11.61 30.34
N MET A 305 -8.13 -11.95 29.18
CA MET A 305 -7.96 -13.33 28.73
C MET A 305 -6.98 -14.11 29.61
N GLU A 306 -5.92 -13.47 30.10
CA GLU A 306 -4.89 -14.11 30.92
C GLU A 306 -5.26 -14.21 32.41
N ALA A 307 -6.11 -13.29 32.91
CA ALA A 307 -6.49 -13.23 34.31
C ALA A 307 -7.15 -14.53 34.82
N PRO A 308 -6.71 -15.07 35.97
CA PRO A 308 -7.37 -16.21 36.60
C PRO A 308 -8.74 -15.79 37.16
N LEU A 309 -9.80 -16.55 36.85
CA LEU A 309 -11.12 -16.35 37.44
C LEU A 309 -11.12 -16.86 38.88
N LEU A 310 -10.75 -15.99 39.82
CA LEU A 310 -10.95 -16.24 41.25
C LEU A 310 -12.43 -16.03 41.58
N ARG A 311 -13.25 -17.08 41.45
CA ARG A 311 -14.56 -17.10 42.10
C ARG A 311 -14.31 -17.21 43.60
N THR A 312 -14.25 -16.08 44.30
CA THR A 312 -14.54 -16.06 45.74
C THR A 312 -15.97 -16.55 45.89
N ARG A 313 -16.15 -17.86 46.07
CA ARG A 313 -17.35 -18.38 46.71
C ARG A 313 -17.37 -17.70 48.08
N ALA A 314 -18.19 -16.67 48.21
CA ALA A 314 -18.74 -16.33 49.50
C ALA A 314 -19.52 -17.58 49.90
N SER A 315 -18.91 -18.44 50.73
CA SER A 315 -19.66 -19.41 51.49
C SER A 315 -20.65 -18.57 52.29
N THR A 316 -21.91 -18.57 51.87
CA THR A 316 -23.01 -18.08 52.69
C THR A 316 -22.79 -18.71 54.06
N PRO A 317 -22.59 -17.92 55.14
CA PRO A 317 -22.47 -18.49 56.47
C PRO A 317 -23.70 -19.34 56.70
N ASP A 318 -23.50 -20.63 56.97
CA ASP A 318 -24.59 -21.51 57.36
C ASP A 318 -25.29 -20.88 58.57
N PRO A 319 -26.60 -20.57 58.51
CA PRO A 319 -27.32 -19.91 59.60
C PRO A 319 -27.31 -20.68 60.94
N GLY A 320 -26.68 -21.86 61.00
CA GLY A 320 -26.59 -22.73 62.17
C GLY A 320 -25.25 -22.73 62.94
N GLN A 321 -24.19 -22.05 62.49
CA GLN A 321 -22.89 -22.05 63.18
C GLN A 321 -22.52 -20.70 63.78
N PHE A 322 -23.34 -20.22 64.72
CA PHE A 322 -22.85 -19.32 65.75
C PHE A 322 -22.38 -20.16 66.95
N PRO A 323 -21.10 -20.11 67.35
CA PRO A 323 -20.70 -20.68 68.63
C PRO A 323 -21.46 -19.98 69.76
N PRO A 324 -21.93 -20.72 70.80
CA PRO A 324 -22.67 -20.12 71.89
C PRO A 324 -21.81 -19.07 72.59
N ILE A 325 -22.37 -17.87 72.72
CA ILE A 325 -21.77 -16.76 73.48
C ILE A 325 -21.57 -17.27 74.92
N PRO A 326 -20.34 -17.24 75.49
CA PRO A 326 -20.11 -17.65 76.86
C PRO A 326 -20.97 -16.81 77.81
N GLY A 327 -21.82 -17.50 78.57
CA GLY A 327 -22.73 -16.91 79.54
C GLY A 327 -22.01 -15.97 80.49
N ARG A 328 -22.49 -14.73 80.55
CA ARG A 328 -22.06 -13.68 81.47
C ARG A 328 -22.30 -14.17 82.91
N ARG A 329 -21.25 -14.62 83.60
CA ARG A 329 -21.31 -14.93 85.05
C ARG A 329 -21.75 -13.67 85.78
N GLY A 330 -22.83 -13.79 86.55
CA GLY A 330 -23.42 -12.69 87.32
C GLY A 330 -22.42 -12.06 88.28
N ARG A 331 -22.37 -10.73 88.29
CA ARG A 331 -21.75 -9.98 89.39
C ARG A 331 -22.76 -9.90 90.55
N PRO A 332 -22.33 -10.08 91.81
CA PRO A 332 -23.19 -9.83 92.95
C PRO A 332 -23.45 -8.33 93.11
N ARG A 333 -24.71 -7.99 93.45
CA ARG A 333 -25.14 -6.63 93.83
C ARG A 333 -24.45 -6.23 95.14
N PRO A 334 -23.86 -5.02 95.26
CA PRO A 334 -23.67 -4.40 96.56
C PRO A 334 -24.96 -3.70 96.99
N ALA A 335 -25.16 -3.72 98.31
CA ALA A 335 -26.32 -3.22 99.03
C ALA A 335 -26.43 -1.69 99.02
N ALA A 336 -27.65 -1.24 99.32
CA ALA A 336 -28.09 0.14 99.41
C ALA A 336 -27.32 0.98 100.44
N GLY A 337 -27.20 2.27 100.14
CA GLY A 337 -26.82 3.37 101.02
C GLY A 337 -27.32 4.66 100.39
#